data_AF-A0AAE3FMV4-F1
#
_entry.id   AF-A0AAE3FMV4-F1
#
_cell.length_a   1.000
_cell.length_b   1.000
_cell.length_c   1.000
_cell.angle_alpha   90.00
_cell.angle_beta   90.00
_cell.angle_gamma   90.00
#
_symmetry.space_group_name_H-M   'P 1'
#
loop_
_entity.id
_entity.type
_entity.pdbx_description
1 polymer ?
#
loop_
_entity_poly.entity_id
_entity_poly.type
_entity_poly.pdbx_seq_one_letter_code
_entity_poly.pdbx_strand_id
1 'polypeptide(L)'
;MKRRQYLAGIGAISAATVVGVPSVAGEEDDAIAHWDVPEGTDVGPGNYTYPTTDEIPEGEFDLAGFTIRSEDGEYHFTQEYHHGITNEWGGDYGFSHQLIQIYFHNPDADGGTIEAREGINATFEAPHHHRVVVSPFEDDFEPVVEDAEGNVVDEDVEINTEDGDKITVSVDESTLDYLEDGAVAALSVGFDGYAEGMVRQVTADGGEWEFGGAENDYAPQVIDLVTPDDVSNEDALAYSDGEFAEIPLLQVGDEEVDDDHDEEVDDPNGDDDDANGDDDYDDDDANGDDDVNGDDDPNGDDDDDDEADDDGSPGFGIGAAIAGAAGGALAKKRLSDDEVEE
;
A
#
# COMPACT_ATOMS: atom_id res chain seq x y z
N MET A 1 20.54 63.47 22.54
CA MET A 1 21.15 62.28 21.92
C MET A 1 20.11 61.18 21.90
N LYS A 2 19.94 60.53 20.74
CA LYS A 2 19.29 59.24 20.45
C LYS A 2 17.80 59.06 20.77
N ARG A 3 17.04 59.01 19.67
CA ARG A 3 15.67 58.49 19.50
C ARG A 3 15.60 57.01 19.90
N ARG A 4 14.48 56.58 20.47
CA ARG A 4 13.93 55.23 20.27
C ARG A 4 12.41 55.32 20.19
N GLN A 5 11.91 55.06 18.99
CA GLN A 5 10.52 54.74 18.67
C GLN A 5 10.25 53.31 19.15
N TYR A 6 9.07 53.02 19.68
CA TYR A 6 8.49 51.68 19.63
C TYR A 6 7.06 51.81 19.13
N LEU A 7 6.87 51.24 17.94
CA LEU A 7 5.62 51.08 17.22
C LEU A 7 4.68 50.13 17.97
N ALA A 8 3.38 50.40 17.84
CA ALA A 8 2.31 49.48 18.14
C ALA A 8 2.46 48.21 17.30
N GLY A 9 2.35 47.04 17.95
CA GLY A 9 2.23 45.75 17.28
C GLY A 9 0.88 45.65 16.61
N ILE A 10 0.89 45.52 15.29
CA ILE A 10 -0.25 45.07 14.48
C ILE A 10 -0.16 43.55 14.49
N GLY A 11 -1.17 42.88 15.05
CA GLY A 11 -1.34 41.44 14.89
C GLY A 11 -1.68 41.17 13.43
N ALA A 12 -0.78 40.50 12.73
CA ALA A 12 -1.05 39.95 11.41
C ALA A 12 -1.90 38.68 11.61
N ILE A 13 -3.11 38.70 11.05
CA ILE A 13 -3.87 37.48 10.79
C ILE A 13 -3.19 36.85 9.59
N SER A 14 -2.49 35.73 9.80
CA SER A 14 -2.02 34.90 8.68
C SER A 14 -3.25 34.23 8.09
N ALA A 15 -3.64 34.67 6.89
CA ALA A 15 -4.53 33.90 6.03
C ALA A 15 -3.73 32.70 5.52
N ALA A 16 -4.15 31.48 5.87
CA ALA A 16 -3.71 30.28 5.17
C ALA A 16 -4.25 30.38 3.73
N THR A 17 -3.35 30.55 2.76
CA THR A 17 -3.68 30.33 1.36
C THR A 17 -3.73 28.83 1.15
N VAL A 18 -4.92 28.27 1.05
CA VAL A 18 -5.14 27.00 0.36
C VAL A 18 -4.73 27.23 -1.08
N VAL A 19 -3.64 26.58 -1.50
CA VAL A 19 -3.29 26.43 -2.92
C VAL A 19 -3.65 24.99 -3.25
N GLY A 20 -4.95 24.76 -3.49
CA GLY A 20 -5.42 23.62 -4.25
C GLY A 20 -5.67 24.13 -5.66
N VAL A 21 -4.81 23.76 -6.59
CA VAL A 21 -5.07 23.87 -8.02
C VAL A 21 -4.73 22.51 -8.60
N PRO A 22 -5.71 21.65 -8.94
CA PRO A 22 -5.41 20.46 -9.71
C PRO A 22 -5.10 20.93 -11.12
N SER A 23 -3.90 20.67 -11.62
CA SER A 23 -3.63 20.81 -13.05
C SER A 23 -2.33 20.11 -13.43
N VAL A 24 -2.45 18.90 -13.97
CA VAL A 24 -2.29 18.65 -15.40
C VAL A 24 -3.30 17.56 -15.81
N ALA A 25 -4.29 17.95 -16.61
CA ALA A 25 -5.14 17.02 -17.33
C ALA A 25 -4.33 16.47 -18.52
N GLY A 26 -4.17 15.15 -18.61
CA GLY A 26 -3.53 14.52 -19.75
C GLY A 26 -3.48 12.98 -19.77
N GLU A 27 -3.27 12.32 -18.63
CA GLU A 27 -3.01 10.86 -18.57
C GLU A 27 -3.78 10.12 -17.45
N GLU A 28 -4.65 10.82 -16.72
CA GLU A 28 -5.35 10.31 -15.53
C GLU A 28 -6.82 9.91 -15.78
N ASP A 29 -7.33 10.08 -16.99
CA ASP A 29 -8.78 9.92 -17.27
C ASP A 29 -9.28 8.46 -17.20
N ASP A 30 -8.37 7.47 -17.08
CA ASP A 30 -8.71 6.03 -17.05
C ASP A 30 -8.03 5.27 -15.88
N ALA A 31 -7.46 5.97 -14.89
CA ALA A 31 -6.91 5.31 -13.69
C ALA A 31 -8.01 4.97 -12.68
N ILE A 32 -7.96 3.77 -12.10
CA ILE A 32 -8.87 3.39 -11.00
C ILE A 32 -8.34 3.89 -9.66
N ALA A 33 -7.01 4.07 -9.54
CA ALA A 33 -6.39 4.71 -8.38
C ALA A 33 -5.04 5.32 -8.75
N HIS A 34 -4.69 6.42 -8.10
CA HIS A 34 -3.39 7.10 -8.25
C HIS A 34 -2.96 7.74 -6.93
N TRP A 35 -1.67 7.64 -6.63
CA TRP A 35 -1.03 8.30 -5.49
C TRP A 35 0.28 8.94 -5.93
N ASP A 36 0.45 10.22 -5.60
CA ASP A 36 1.70 10.96 -5.76
C ASP A 36 2.64 10.69 -4.57
N VAL A 37 3.94 10.55 -4.84
CA VAL A 37 4.97 10.43 -3.80
C VAL A 37 5.93 11.63 -3.89
N PRO A 38 6.18 12.37 -2.79
CA PRO A 38 7.11 13.51 -2.80
C PRO A 38 8.56 13.10 -3.08
N GLU A 39 9.32 13.92 -3.81
CA GLU A 39 10.76 13.68 -4.06
C GLU A 39 11.58 13.64 -2.76
N GLY A 40 12.48 12.67 -2.67
CA GLY A 40 13.43 12.46 -1.58
C GLY A 40 12.87 11.65 -0.40
N THR A 41 11.92 10.76 -0.65
CA THR A 41 11.33 9.86 0.36
C THR A 41 12.03 8.50 0.47
N ASP A 42 12.96 8.23 -0.45
CA ASP A 42 13.84 7.05 -0.53
C ASP A 42 14.92 6.91 0.56
N VAL A 43 14.59 7.34 1.78
CA VAL A 43 15.44 7.30 2.97
C VAL A 43 14.90 6.37 4.05
N GLY A 44 13.99 5.46 3.68
CA GLY A 44 13.32 4.52 4.56
C GLY A 44 12.67 5.23 5.77
N PRO A 45 12.99 4.83 7.02
CA PRO A 45 12.51 5.49 8.24
C PRO A 45 13.17 6.87 8.51
N GLY A 46 13.65 7.56 7.48
CA GLY A 46 14.23 8.90 7.56
C GLY A 46 15.75 8.97 7.70
N ASN A 47 16.45 7.83 7.70
CA ASN A 47 17.89 7.80 7.96
C ASN A 47 18.69 6.81 7.10
N TYR A 48 18.06 6.15 6.13
CA TYR A 48 18.79 5.23 5.26
C TYR A 48 19.72 5.96 4.30
N THR A 49 20.75 5.25 3.87
CA THR A 49 21.74 5.76 2.91
C THR A 49 21.96 4.74 1.80
N TYR A 50 22.13 5.24 0.58
CA TYR A 50 22.43 4.42 -0.58
C TYR A 50 23.77 3.66 -0.47
N PRO A 51 23.92 2.55 -1.21
CA PRO A 51 25.20 1.90 -1.39
C PRO A 51 26.24 2.87 -1.96
N THR A 52 27.52 2.67 -1.65
CA THR A 52 28.57 3.60 -2.07
C THR A 52 29.05 3.40 -3.52
N THR A 53 28.53 2.39 -4.21
CA THR A 53 28.86 2.14 -5.62
C THR A 53 28.15 3.14 -6.53
N ASP A 54 28.81 3.56 -7.61
CA ASP A 54 28.19 4.42 -8.62
C ASP A 54 27.21 3.63 -9.52
N GLU A 55 27.23 2.29 -9.46
CA GLU A 55 26.33 1.43 -10.25
C GLU A 55 24.87 1.51 -9.78
N ILE A 56 24.62 1.93 -8.54
CA ILE A 56 23.27 2.12 -7.98
C ILE A 56 23.17 3.61 -7.59
N PRO A 57 22.72 4.49 -8.49
CA PRO A 57 22.70 5.92 -8.25
C PRO A 57 21.79 6.32 -7.08
N GLU A 58 22.18 7.35 -6.33
CA GLU A 58 21.30 8.00 -5.36
C GLU A 58 20.01 8.50 -6.06
N GLY A 59 18.85 8.28 -5.44
CA GLY A 59 17.55 8.64 -6.00
C GLY A 59 16.88 7.57 -6.86
N GLU A 60 17.57 6.47 -7.21
CA GLU A 60 17.03 5.47 -8.14
C GLU A 60 15.84 4.66 -7.59
N PHE A 61 15.59 4.72 -6.28
CA PHE A 61 14.46 4.08 -5.61
C PHE A 61 13.38 5.08 -5.15
N ASP A 62 13.55 6.38 -5.46
CA ASP A 62 12.64 7.46 -5.09
C ASP A 62 11.40 7.44 -5.98
N LEU A 63 10.30 6.97 -5.42
CA LEU A 63 9.03 6.89 -6.11
C LEU A 63 8.49 8.30 -6.35
N ALA A 64 7.96 8.53 -7.54
CA ALA A 64 7.19 9.71 -7.89
C ALA A 64 5.69 9.47 -7.82
N GLY A 65 5.26 8.24 -8.01
CA GLY A 65 3.87 7.90 -7.87
C GLY A 65 3.57 6.45 -8.21
N PHE A 66 2.34 6.06 -7.92
CA PHE A 66 1.83 4.74 -8.22
C PHE A 66 0.43 4.84 -8.80
N THR A 67 0.22 4.18 -9.94
CA THR A 67 -1.06 4.21 -10.66
C THR A 67 -1.55 2.81 -10.92
N ILE A 68 -2.85 2.59 -10.71
CA ILE A 68 -3.54 1.37 -11.10
C ILE A 68 -4.51 1.71 -12.24
N ARG A 69 -4.44 0.96 -13.34
CA ARG A 69 -5.40 1.01 -14.44
C ARG A 69 -6.02 -0.36 -14.67
N SER A 70 -7.25 -0.38 -15.18
CA SER A 70 -7.91 -1.57 -15.71
C SER A 70 -8.09 -1.34 -17.22
N GLU A 71 -7.41 -2.15 -18.04
CA GLU A 71 -7.52 -2.08 -19.49
C GLU A 71 -7.43 -3.50 -20.09
N ASP A 72 -8.23 -3.77 -21.12
CA ASP A 72 -8.21 -5.02 -21.88
C ASP A 72 -8.34 -6.34 -21.07
N GLY A 73 -8.83 -6.28 -19.82
CA GLY A 73 -9.01 -7.42 -18.92
C GLY A 73 -7.83 -7.67 -17.98
N GLU A 74 -6.88 -6.74 -17.92
CA GLU A 74 -5.72 -6.77 -17.03
C GLU A 74 -5.71 -5.54 -16.11
N TYR A 75 -5.19 -5.71 -14.91
CA TYR A 75 -4.76 -4.61 -14.06
C TYR A 75 -3.31 -4.25 -14.39
N HIS A 76 -3.06 -2.97 -14.62
CA HIS A 76 -1.73 -2.40 -14.85
C HIS A 76 -1.30 -1.58 -13.63
N PHE A 77 -0.25 -2.03 -12.97
CA PHE A 77 0.36 -1.38 -11.80
C PHE A 77 1.64 -0.65 -12.20
N THR A 78 1.58 0.67 -12.30
CA THR A 78 2.73 1.49 -12.71
C THR A 78 3.36 2.16 -11.50
N GLN A 79 4.64 1.84 -11.24
CA GLN A 79 5.50 2.64 -10.36
C GLN A 79 6.31 3.63 -11.20
N GLU A 80 6.17 4.91 -10.90
CA GLU A 80 6.95 6.01 -11.49
C GLU A 80 8.02 6.45 -10.48
N TYR A 81 9.18 6.87 -10.97
CA TYR A 81 10.32 7.30 -10.16
C TYR A 81 10.72 8.74 -10.50
N HIS A 82 11.13 9.53 -9.49
CA HIS A 82 11.57 10.92 -9.72
C HIS A 82 12.85 11.00 -10.55
N HIS A 83 13.66 9.95 -10.44
CA HIS A 83 14.92 9.80 -11.14
C HIS A 83 14.85 8.60 -12.09
N GLY A 84 15.58 8.70 -13.20
CA GLY A 84 15.62 7.61 -14.18
C GLY A 84 16.23 6.34 -13.58
N ILE A 85 15.58 5.21 -13.82
CA ILE A 85 16.06 3.88 -13.47
C ILE A 85 17.10 3.41 -14.49
N THR A 86 18.13 2.72 -14.00
CA THR A 86 19.23 2.23 -14.83
C THR A 86 19.14 0.74 -15.11
N ASN A 87 19.79 0.33 -16.19
CA ASN A 87 19.93 -1.07 -16.56
C ASN A 87 21.39 -1.45 -16.83
N GLU A 88 22.27 -1.17 -15.88
CA GLU A 88 23.72 -1.39 -16.05
C GLU A 88 24.09 -2.88 -16.11
N TRP A 89 23.28 -3.74 -15.49
CA TRP A 89 23.51 -5.18 -15.42
C TRP A 89 22.80 -5.97 -16.52
N GLY A 90 21.99 -5.29 -17.34
CA GLY A 90 21.30 -5.90 -18.48
C GLY A 90 20.16 -6.81 -18.07
N GLY A 91 19.38 -6.42 -17.06
CA GLY A 91 18.12 -7.05 -16.70
C GLY A 91 17.12 -7.07 -17.84
N ASP A 92 16.31 -8.11 -17.85
CA ASP A 92 15.46 -8.53 -18.97
C ASP A 92 14.34 -7.54 -19.26
N TYR A 93 13.89 -6.81 -18.23
CA TYR A 93 12.74 -5.91 -18.30
C TYR A 93 13.11 -4.43 -18.39
N GLY A 94 14.39 -4.10 -18.58
CA GLY A 94 14.82 -2.70 -18.78
C GLY A 94 15.29 -1.97 -17.53
N PHE A 95 15.42 -2.66 -16.39
CA PHE A 95 15.99 -2.16 -15.14
C PHE A 95 16.89 -3.22 -14.48
N SER A 96 17.75 -2.81 -13.54
CA SER A 96 18.72 -3.72 -12.88
C SER A 96 18.57 -3.84 -11.37
N HIS A 97 18.03 -2.83 -10.68
CA HIS A 97 18.21 -2.69 -9.24
C HIS A 97 16.92 -2.81 -8.42
N GLN A 98 15.76 -2.61 -9.04
CA GLN A 98 14.46 -2.73 -8.40
C GLN A 98 14.06 -4.20 -8.27
N LEU A 99 13.52 -4.59 -7.11
CA LEU A 99 12.76 -5.82 -6.90
C LEU A 99 11.32 -5.38 -6.61
N ILE A 100 10.45 -5.48 -7.61
CA ILE A 100 9.08 -4.99 -7.48
C ILE A 100 8.31 -5.93 -6.55
N GLN A 101 7.71 -5.38 -5.50
CA GLN A 101 6.78 -6.08 -4.64
C GLN A 101 5.55 -5.22 -4.38
N ILE A 102 4.38 -5.72 -4.80
CA ILE A 102 3.09 -5.07 -4.60
C ILE A 102 2.18 -6.07 -3.89
N TYR A 103 1.63 -5.69 -2.75
CA TYR A 103 0.82 -6.55 -1.88
C TYR A 103 -0.65 -6.17 -1.99
N PHE A 104 -1.56 -7.14 -1.94
CA PHE A 104 -2.98 -6.95 -2.17
C PHE A 104 -3.81 -7.57 -1.04
N HIS A 105 -4.60 -6.75 -0.38
CA HIS A 105 -5.57 -7.15 0.65
C HIS A 105 -6.95 -7.35 0.03
N ASN A 106 -7.53 -8.53 0.28
CA ASN A 106 -8.93 -8.82 -0.02
C ASN A 106 -9.78 -8.62 1.26
N PRO A 107 -10.69 -7.64 1.29
CA PRO A 107 -11.48 -7.31 2.49
C PRO A 107 -12.53 -8.37 2.82
N ASP A 108 -12.94 -9.17 1.84
CA ASP A 108 -13.98 -10.20 1.98
C ASP A 108 -13.42 -11.60 2.26
N ALA A 109 -12.10 -11.76 2.20
CA ALA A 109 -11.45 -13.05 2.38
C ALA A 109 -10.93 -13.24 3.82
N ASP A 110 -11.32 -14.36 4.44
CA ASP A 110 -10.66 -14.87 5.63
C ASP A 110 -9.21 -15.31 5.32
N GLY A 111 -8.34 -15.31 6.32
CA GLY A 111 -6.95 -15.77 6.18
C GLY A 111 -5.99 -14.63 5.85
N GLY A 112 -5.08 -14.87 4.90
CA GLY A 112 -3.99 -13.96 4.58
C GLY A 112 -2.87 -13.98 5.63
N THR A 113 -1.92 -13.06 5.47
CA THR A 113 -0.84 -12.82 6.44
C THR A 113 -0.52 -11.33 6.52
N ILE A 114 -0.15 -10.85 7.70
CA ILE A 114 0.40 -9.49 7.88
C ILE A 114 1.91 -9.45 7.64
N GLU A 115 2.58 -10.60 7.61
CA GLU A 115 4.03 -10.64 7.40
C GLU A 115 4.35 -10.30 5.93
N ALA A 116 5.28 -9.39 5.71
CA ALA A 116 5.83 -9.19 4.38
C ALA A 116 6.62 -10.41 3.90
N ARG A 117 6.91 -10.45 2.60
CA ARG A 117 7.70 -11.54 2.00
C ARG A 117 9.06 -11.65 2.70
N GLU A 118 9.59 -12.87 2.69
CA GLU A 118 10.95 -13.16 3.16
C GLU A 118 11.94 -12.08 2.67
N GLY A 119 12.77 -11.57 3.57
CA GLY A 119 13.76 -10.53 3.29
C GLY A 119 13.27 -9.08 3.47
N ILE A 120 11.96 -8.80 3.56
CA ILE A 120 11.46 -7.41 3.71
C ILE A 120 11.55 -6.88 5.14
N ASN A 121 11.41 -7.76 6.14
CA ASN A 121 11.54 -7.41 7.56
C ASN A 121 10.51 -6.35 8.03
N ALA A 122 9.27 -6.44 7.55
CA ALA A 122 8.16 -5.58 7.91
C ALA A 122 6.86 -6.38 8.00
N THR A 123 5.83 -5.75 8.57
CA THR A 123 4.45 -6.24 8.62
C THR A 123 3.50 -5.22 8.00
N PHE A 124 2.25 -5.59 7.77
CA PHE A 124 1.18 -4.71 7.27
C PHE A 124 0.07 -4.53 8.31
N GLU A 125 -0.64 -3.40 8.25
CA GLU A 125 -1.76 -3.11 9.18
C GLU A 125 -2.95 -4.08 9.04
N ALA A 126 -3.09 -4.71 7.87
CA ALA A 126 -4.08 -5.74 7.59
C ALA A 126 -3.46 -6.90 6.76
N PRO A 127 -4.05 -8.10 6.80
CA PRO A 127 -3.50 -9.25 6.09
C PRO A 127 -3.55 -9.06 4.58
N HIS A 128 -2.46 -9.27 3.86
CA HIS A 128 -2.52 -9.43 2.40
C HIS A 128 -2.84 -10.89 2.03
N HIS A 129 -3.42 -11.06 0.86
CA HIS A 129 -3.83 -12.37 0.31
C HIS A 129 -3.02 -12.76 -0.91
N HIS A 130 -2.58 -11.77 -1.68
CA HIS A 130 -1.70 -11.94 -2.83
C HIS A 130 -0.61 -10.88 -2.85
N ARG A 131 0.48 -11.17 -3.57
CA ARG A 131 1.50 -10.20 -3.92
C ARG A 131 2.06 -10.48 -5.31
N VAL A 132 2.39 -9.43 -6.05
CA VAL A 132 3.21 -9.51 -7.26
C VAL A 132 4.68 -9.40 -6.86
N VAL A 133 5.53 -10.23 -7.45
CA VAL A 133 6.99 -10.19 -7.26
C VAL A 133 7.68 -10.21 -8.62
N VAL A 134 8.49 -9.19 -8.90
CA VAL A 134 9.22 -9.06 -10.19
C VAL A 134 10.70 -8.82 -9.94
N SER A 135 11.52 -9.80 -10.35
CA SER A 135 12.97 -9.69 -10.41
C SER A 135 13.40 -9.03 -11.74
N PRO A 136 14.51 -8.27 -11.79
CA PRO A 136 15.06 -7.76 -13.04
C PRO A 136 15.65 -8.87 -13.93
N PHE A 137 15.89 -10.08 -13.40
CA PHE A 137 16.47 -11.20 -14.13
C PHE A 137 15.54 -12.42 -14.08
N GLU A 138 14.96 -12.79 -15.22
CA GLU A 138 14.00 -13.89 -15.37
C GLU A 138 14.65 -15.25 -15.06
N ASP A 139 15.93 -15.41 -15.41
CA ASP A 139 16.72 -16.61 -15.12
C ASP A 139 16.94 -16.85 -13.61
N ASP A 140 16.88 -15.79 -12.79
CA ASP A 140 16.98 -15.89 -11.32
C ASP A 140 15.61 -16.13 -10.68
N PHE A 141 14.59 -15.41 -11.16
CA PHE A 141 13.20 -15.55 -10.70
C PHE A 141 12.22 -14.99 -11.73
N GLU A 142 11.32 -15.83 -12.23
CA GLU A 142 10.26 -15.44 -13.15
C GLU A 142 9.25 -14.52 -12.42
N PRO A 143 8.73 -13.46 -13.07
CA PRO A 143 7.65 -12.63 -12.52
C PRO A 143 6.41 -13.47 -12.21
N VAL A 144 5.86 -13.32 -11.01
CA VAL A 144 4.72 -14.13 -10.53
C VAL A 144 3.80 -13.34 -9.60
N VAL A 145 2.57 -13.83 -9.49
CA VAL A 145 1.68 -13.55 -8.35
C VAL A 145 1.78 -14.72 -7.37
N GLU A 146 2.11 -14.42 -6.11
CA GLU A 146 2.16 -15.37 -5.01
C GLU A 146 0.97 -15.13 -4.06
N ASP A 147 0.40 -16.20 -3.50
CA ASP A 147 -0.53 -16.09 -2.37
C ASP A 147 0.20 -15.77 -1.05
N ALA A 148 -0.56 -15.54 0.02
CA ALA A 148 -0.05 -15.28 1.37
C ALA A 148 0.88 -16.38 1.93
N GLU A 149 0.77 -17.63 1.45
CA GLU A 149 1.64 -18.75 1.84
C GLU A 149 2.90 -18.88 0.96
N GLY A 150 2.98 -18.09 -0.10
CA GLY A 150 4.07 -18.11 -1.08
C GLY A 150 3.91 -19.17 -2.17
N ASN A 151 2.70 -19.67 -2.40
CA ASN A 151 2.43 -20.46 -3.60
C ASN A 151 2.23 -19.53 -4.79
N VAL A 152 2.83 -19.87 -5.92
CA VAL A 152 2.57 -19.18 -7.19
C VAL A 152 1.13 -19.50 -7.63
N VAL A 153 0.33 -18.46 -7.83
CA VAL A 153 -1.06 -18.55 -8.32
C VAL A 153 -1.20 -18.07 -9.76
N ASP A 154 -0.29 -17.22 -10.22
CA ASP A 154 -0.22 -16.74 -11.59
C ASP A 154 1.23 -16.55 -12.04
N GLU A 155 1.53 -16.97 -13.26
CA GLU A 155 2.83 -16.82 -13.94
C GLU A 155 2.71 -15.92 -15.18
N ASP A 156 1.49 -15.51 -15.57
CA ASP A 156 1.24 -14.62 -16.71
C ASP A 156 1.31 -13.16 -16.24
N VAL A 157 2.53 -12.73 -15.91
CA VAL A 157 2.83 -11.37 -15.43
C VAL A 157 3.68 -10.65 -16.46
N GLU A 158 3.13 -9.64 -17.12
CA GLU A 158 3.84 -8.86 -18.13
C GLU A 158 4.50 -7.62 -17.54
N ILE A 159 5.73 -7.32 -17.95
CA ILE A 159 6.50 -6.18 -17.46
C ILE A 159 6.83 -5.24 -18.62
N ASN A 160 6.50 -3.97 -18.47
CA ASN A 160 6.84 -2.92 -19.42
C ASN A 160 7.59 -1.78 -18.71
N THR A 161 8.71 -1.36 -19.27
CA THR A 161 9.45 -0.18 -18.80
C THR A 161 9.33 0.94 -19.81
N GLU A 162 8.83 2.09 -19.36
CA GLU A 162 8.55 3.25 -20.20
C GLU A 162 9.38 4.45 -19.77
N ASP A 163 9.82 5.23 -20.76
CA ASP A 163 10.58 6.48 -20.61
C ASP A 163 11.88 6.45 -19.77
N GLY A 164 12.21 5.30 -19.20
CA GLY A 164 13.37 5.09 -18.34
C GLY A 164 13.11 5.47 -16.87
N ASP A 165 11.87 5.66 -16.47
CA ASP A 165 11.45 6.05 -15.11
C ASP A 165 10.09 5.46 -14.69
N LYS A 166 9.48 4.60 -15.52
CA LYS A 166 8.22 3.91 -15.22
C LYS A 166 8.36 2.41 -15.39
N ILE A 167 7.93 1.66 -14.38
CA ILE A 167 7.81 0.20 -14.45
C ILE A 167 6.33 -0.15 -14.27
N THR A 168 5.73 -0.71 -15.32
CA THR A 168 4.35 -1.20 -15.33
C THR A 168 4.35 -2.72 -15.24
N VAL A 169 3.59 -3.26 -14.30
CA VAL A 169 3.33 -4.69 -14.15
C VAL A 169 1.87 -4.98 -14.50
N SER A 170 1.62 -5.86 -15.45
CA SER A 170 0.28 -6.27 -15.85
C SER A 170 -0.06 -7.65 -15.30
N VAL A 171 -1.28 -7.82 -14.80
CA VAL A 171 -1.81 -9.09 -14.29
C VAL A 171 -3.26 -9.23 -14.72
N ASP A 172 -3.68 -10.43 -15.12
CA ASP A 172 -5.08 -10.75 -15.42
C ASP A 172 -6.00 -10.30 -14.26
N GLU A 173 -7.08 -9.56 -14.57
CA GLU A 173 -8.04 -9.09 -13.55
C GLU A 173 -8.64 -10.26 -12.76
N SER A 174 -8.78 -11.43 -13.39
CA SER A 174 -9.34 -12.62 -12.75
C SER A 174 -8.48 -13.17 -11.60
N THR A 175 -7.19 -12.82 -11.56
CA THR A 175 -6.27 -13.18 -10.47
C THR A 175 -6.49 -12.30 -9.23
N LEU A 176 -6.97 -11.06 -9.43
CA LEU A 176 -7.19 -10.06 -8.39
C LEU A 176 -8.60 -9.46 -8.48
N ASP A 177 -9.63 -10.30 -8.68
CA ASP A 177 -11.01 -9.87 -8.97
C ASP A 177 -11.72 -9.08 -7.85
N TYR A 178 -11.04 -8.91 -6.72
CA TYR A 178 -11.45 -8.14 -5.54
C TYR A 178 -10.77 -6.77 -5.43
N LEU A 179 -9.84 -6.45 -6.35
CA LEU A 179 -8.91 -5.32 -6.19
C LEU A 179 -9.61 -3.97 -6.05
N GLU A 180 -10.69 -3.73 -6.80
CA GLU A 180 -11.42 -2.45 -6.77
C GLU A 180 -12.03 -2.14 -5.38
N ASP A 181 -12.42 -3.17 -4.62
CA ASP A 181 -12.89 -3.04 -3.24
C ASP A 181 -11.74 -3.22 -2.21
N GLY A 182 -10.56 -3.61 -2.68
CA GLY A 182 -9.42 -3.97 -1.86
C GLY A 182 -8.47 -2.83 -1.54
N ALA A 183 -7.36 -3.20 -0.90
CA ALA A 183 -6.29 -2.28 -0.57
C ALA A 183 -4.92 -2.85 -1.00
N VAL A 184 -3.94 -1.98 -1.23
CA VAL A 184 -2.63 -2.37 -1.75
C VAL A 184 -1.49 -1.74 -0.95
N ALA A 185 -0.31 -2.34 -1.00
CA ALA A 185 0.94 -1.67 -0.65
C ALA A 185 1.97 -1.85 -1.76
N ALA A 186 2.48 -0.74 -2.31
CA ALA A 186 3.53 -0.74 -3.32
C ALA A 186 4.87 -0.34 -2.69
N LEU A 187 5.84 -1.25 -2.74
CA LEU A 187 7.15 -1.08 -2.11
C LEU A 187 8.25 -0.88 -3.15
N SER A 188 9.16 0.06 -2.89
CA SER A 188 10.42 0.23 -3.60
C SER A 188 11.55 -0.46 -2.83
N VAL A 189 12.02 -1.57 -3.39
CA VAL A 189 12.95 -2.51 -2.73
C VAL A 189 14.12 -2.80 -3.66
N GLY A 190 15.32 -2.92 -3.10
CA GLY A 190 16.52 -3.29 -3.86
C GLY A 190 16.60 -4.79 -4.14
N PHE A 191 16.97 -5.15 -5.37
CA PHE A 191 17.28 -6.52 -5.77
C PHE A 191 18.71 -6.93 -5.39
N ASP A 192 18.86 -8.11 -4.79
CA ASP A 192 20.13 -8.82 -4.62
C ASP A 192 19.89 -10.33 -4.73
N GLY A 193 20.22 -10.93 -5.87
CA GLY A 193 20.07 -12.36 -6.13
C GLY A 193 20.86 -13.30 -5.19
N TYR A 194 21.73 -12.77 -4.32
CA TYR A 194 22.46 -13.56 -3.31
C TYR A 194 21.88 -13.45 -1.91
N ALA A 195 20.97 -12.49 -1.67
CA ALA A 195 20.36 -12.24 -0.38
C ALA A 195 19.09 -13.07 -0.15
N GLU A 196 18.68 -13.15 1.11
CA GLU A 196 17.41 -13.77 1.50
C GLU A 196 16.25 -13.03 0.84
N GLY A 197 15.29 -13.78 0.29
CA GLY A 197 14.18 -13.21 -0.47
C GLY A 197 14.56 -12.44 -1.74
N MET A 198 15.83 -12.46 -2.16
CA MET A 198 16.41 -11.58 -3.19
C MET A 198 16.39 -10.09 -2.83
N VAL A 199 16.29 -9.76 -1.54
CA VAL A 199 16.19 -8.38 -1.05
C VAL A 199 17.57 -7.87 -0.66
N ARG A 200 18.02 -6.80 -1.32
CA ARG A 200 19.26 -6.10 -0.97
C ARG A 200 19.15 -5.54 0.44
N GLN A 201 20.18 -5.81 1.23
CA GLN A 201 20.14 -5.52 2.66
C GLN A 201 20.45 -4.04 2.97
N VAL A 202 19.77 -3.56 4.00
CA VAL A 202 20.01 -2.35 4.79
C VAL A 202 20.71 -2.80 6.07
N THR A 203 21.95 -2.36 6.23
CA THR A 203 22.81 -2.68 7.37
C THR A 203 23.10 -1.43 8.20
N ALA A 204 23.72 -1.59 9.37
CA ALA A 204 23.99 -0.44 10.23
C ALA A 204 24.94 0.58 9.59
N ASP A 205 26.00 0.08 8.95
CA ASP A 205 27.07 0.92 8.38
C ASP A 205 26.92 1.15 6.87
N GLY A 206 26.04 0.41 6.20
CA GLY A 206 25.98 0.34 4.73
C GLY A 206 27.21 -0.32 4.13
N GLY A 207 27.33 -0.24 2.80
CA GLY A 207 28.44 -0.83 2.10
C GLY A 207 28.52 -0.44 0.64
N GLU A 208 29.41 -1.12 -0.08
CA GLU A 208 29.52 -0.96 -1.54
C GLU A 208 28.24 -1.39 -2.25
N TRP A 209 27.56 -2.41 -1.73
CA TRP A 209 26.37 -3.05 -2.31
C TRP A 209 25.18 -3.10 -1.35
N GLU A 210 25.31 -2.52 -0.17
CA GLU A 210 24.33 -2.58 0.91
C GLU A 210 23.89 -1.15 1.26
N PHE A 211 22.59 -0.97 1.47
CA PHE A 211 22.07 0.25 2.06
C PHE A 211 22.55 0.35 3.51
N GLY A 212 22.62 1.57 4.03
CA GLY A 212 23.02 1.86 5.41
C GLY A 212 21.87 2.43 6.24
N GLY A 213 22.04 2.46 7.57
CA GLY A 213 21.12 3.11 8.49
C GLY A 213 20.26 2.19 9.36
N ALA A 214 20.43 0.87 9.30
CA ALA A 214 19.71 -0.02 10.22
C ALA A 214 20.18 0.18 11.67
N GLU A 215 19.27 0.53 12.57
CA GLU A 215 19.56 0.73 14.00
C GLU A 215 19.65 -0.60 14.76
N ASN A 216 18.95 -1.63 14.27
CA ASN A 216 18.90 -2.98 14.83
C ASN A 216 18.34 -3.97 13.77
N ASP A 217 18.24 -5.25 14.14
CA ASP A 217 17.85 -6.33 13.22
C ASP A 217 16.35 -6.30 12.81
N TYR A 218 15.53 -5.39 13.35
CA TYR A 218 14.12 -5.19 12.98
C TYR A 218 13.91 -4.11 11.91
N ALA A 219 15.00 -3.55 11.37
CA ALA A 219 14.95 -2.53 10.33
C ALA A 219 14.29 -3.05 9.06
N PRO A 220 13.25 -2.38 8.52
CA PRO A 220 12.63 -2.80 7.27
C PRO A 220 13.61 -2.63 6.12
N GLN A 221 13.59 -3.57 5.17
CA GLN A 221 14.46 -3.59 3.99
C GLN A 221 13.81 -2.88 2.79
N VAL A 222 13.01 -1.85 3.11
CA VAL A 222 12.22 -1.03 2.18
C VAL A 222 12.87 0.34 2.10
N ILE A 223 13.15 0.82 0.89
CA ILE A 223 13.87 2.08 0.67
C ILE A 223 12.88 3.23 0.52
N ASP A 224 11.80 2.98 -0.21
CA ASP A 224 10.66 3.87 -0.41
C ASP A 224 9.37 3.04 -0.50
N LEU A 225 8.23 3.67 -0.32
CA LEU A 225 6.91 3.10 -0.49
C LEU A 225 5.89 4.20 -0.75
N VAL A 226 4.77 3.83 -1.36
CA VAL A 226 3.63 4.72 -1.47
C VAL A 226 2.88 4.70 -0.14
N THR A 227 2.55 5.89 0.38
CA THR A 227 1.88 6.07 1.67
C THR A 227 0.55 6.83 1.50
N PRO A 228 -0.41 6.66 2.42
CA PRO A 228 -1.54 7.57 2.52
C PRO A 228 -1.09 9.03 2.69
N ASP A 229 -1.86 10.00 2.19
CA ASP A 229 -1.50 11.43 2.18
C ASP A 229 -1.07 12.03 3.52
N ASP A 230 -1.58 11.47 4.63
CA ASP A 230 -1.30 11.94 5.99
C ASP A 230 -0.25 11.11 6.75
N VAL A 231 0.37 10.13 6.08
CA VAL A 231 1.40 9.26 6.63
C VAL A 231 2.72 9.52 5.90
N SER A 232 3.81 9.67 6.64
CA SER A 232 5.15 9.79 6.05
C SER A 232 5.84 8.43 5.96
N ASN A 233 6.84 8.29 5.09
CA ASN A 233 7.71 7.10 5.08
C ASN A 233 8.40 6.88 6.44
N GLU A 234 8.78 7.96 7.14
CA GLU A 234 9.37 7.87 8.47
C GLU A 234 8.42 7.19 9.46
N ASP A 235 7.12 7.51 9.40
CA ASP A 235 6.10 6.89 10.25
C ASP A 235 5.73 5.48 9.78
N ALA A 236 5.53 5.26 8.49
CA ALA A 236 5.14 3.97 7.91
C ALA A 236 6.23 2.89 8.05
N LEU A 237 7.50 3.29 8.05
CA LEU A 237 8.65 2.40 8.21
C LEU A 237 9.26 2.47 9.63
N ALA A 238 8.60 3.16 10.57
CA ALA A 238 9.07 3.24 11.95
C ALA A 238 9.14 1.85 12.58
N TYR A 239 10.27 1.53 13.21
CA TYR A 239 10.53 0.24 13.85
C TYR A 239 11.30 0.41 15.15
N SER A 240 11.37 -0.64 15.97
CA SER A 240 12.17 -0.63 17.18
C SER A 240 12.70 -2.02 17.55
N ASP A 241 13.56 -2.10 18.56
CA ASP A 241 14.07 -3.40 19.05
C ASP A 241 12.91 -4.27 19.56
N GLY A 242 12.59 -5.33 18.82
CA GLY A 242 11.49 -6.24 19.13
C GLY A 242 10.21 -5.99 18.33
N GLU A 243 10.16 -4.97 17.48
CA GLU A 243 8.94 -4.52 16.80
C GLU A 243 9.26 -4.11 15.35
N PHE A 244 8.69 -4.83 14.39
CA PHE A 244 8.78 -4.50 12.97
C PHE A 244 7.96 -3.25 12.65
N ALA A 245 8.29 -2.62 11.52
CA ALA A 245 7.41 -1.63 10.92
C ALA A 245 6.06 -2.25 10.54
N GLU A 246 4.99 -1.47 10.70
CA GLU A 246 3.63 -1.82 10.28
C GLU A 246 3.25 -0.87 9.13
N ILE A 247 3.34 -1.39 7.91
CA ILE A 247 3.13 -0.66 6.66
C ILE A 247 1.61 -0.47 6.44
N PRO A 248 1.15 0.76 6.17
CA PRO A 248 -0.25 1.02 5.86
C PRO A 248 -0.63 0.47 4.48
N LEU A 249 -1.92 0.22 4.27
CA LEU A 249 -2.47 -0.13 2.96
C LEU A 249 -3.21 1.05 2.35
N LEU A 250 -3.21 1.10 1.02
CA LEU A 250 -3.84 2.11 0.20
C LEU A 250 -5.13 1.55 -0.38
N GLN A 251 -6.28 2.14 -0.03
CA GLN A 251 -7.57 1.71 -0.54
C GLN A 251 -7.69 2.03 -2.05
N VAL A 252 -8.00 1.03 -2.89
CA VAL A 252 -8.08 1.24 -4.36
C VAL A 252 -9.35 1.98 -4.76
N GLY A 253 -10.50 1.63 -4.16
CA GLY A 253 -11.79 2.26 -4.47
C GLY A 253 -12.10 3.49 -3.61
N ASP A 254 -12.97 4.37 -4.14
CA ASP A 254 -13.47 5.54 -3.43
C ASP A 254 -14.49 5.15 -2.34
N GLU A 255 -14.25 5.57 -1.09
CA GLU A 255 -15.33 6.17 -0.30
C GLU A 255 -15.17 7.68 -0.32
N GLU A 256 -15.67 8.33 -1.38
CA GLU A 256 -16.39 9.61 -1.30
C GLU A 256 -17.39 9.69 -2.47
N VAL A 257 -18.67 9.43 -2.17
CA VAL A 257 -19.77 10.00 -2.94
C VAL A 257 -19.85 11.47 -2.55
N ASP A 258 -19.16 12.33 -3.29
CA ASP A 258 -19.46 13.75 -3.27
C ASP A 258 -20.77 14.01 -4.05
N ASP A 259 -21.85 13.90 -3.29
CA ASP A 259 -23.17 14.49 -3.46
C ASP A 259 -23.01 16.00 -3.67
N ASP A 260 -22.84 16.48 -4.91
CA ASP A 260 -23.19 17.84 -5.39
C ASP A 260 -22.76 18.04 -6.86
N HIS A 261 -23.46 17.39 -7.79
CA HIS A 261 -23.73 18.07 -9.05
C HIS A 261 -25.23 18.26 -9.18
N ASP A 262 -25.68 19.37 -8.59
CA ASP A 262 -26.82 20.14 -9.07
C ASP A 262 -26.81 20.11 -10.60
N GLU A 263 -27.65 19.25 -11.18
CA GLU A 263 -28.16 19.52 -12.51
C GLU A 263 -28.96 20.81 -12.38
N GLU A 264 -28.29 21.96 -12.58
CA GLU A 264 -28.97 23.12 -13.12
C GLU A 264 -29.54 22.69 -14.48
N VAL A 265 -30.75 22.18 -14.45
CA VAL A 265 -31.66 22.11 -15.57
C VAL A 265 -31.88 23.53 -16.07
N ASP A 266 -31.01 23.98 -16.96
CA ASP A 266 -31.28 25.08 -17.87
C ASP A 266 -32.50 24.68 -18.72
N ASP A 267 -33.69 25.04 -18.22
CA ASP A 267 -34.92 25.11 -19.01
C ASP A 267 -34.84 26.36 -19.90
N PRO A 268 -34.67 26.25 -21.23
CA PRO A 268 -34.68 27.40 -22.10
C PRO A 268 -36.06 27.67 -22.67
N ASN A 269 -37.16 27.28 -21.99
CA ASN A 269 -38.53 27.56 -22.39
C ASN A 269 -39.50 27.71 -21.21
N GLY A 270 -39.46 28.86 -20.53
CA GLY A 270 -40.52 29.28 -19.59
C GLY A 270 -40.81 30.75 -19.72
N ASP A 271 -41.87 31.08 -20.48
CA ASP A 271 -42.37 32.42 -20.72
C ASP A 271 -42.69 33.19 -19.42
N ASP A 272 -42.07 34.37 -19.24
CA ASP A 272 -42.53 35.40 -18.30
C ASP A 272 -43.83 36.03 -18.83
N ASP A 273 -44.97 35.53 -18.36
CA ASP A 273 -46.27 36.20 -18.49
C ASP A 273 -46.95 36.33 -17.12
N ASP A 274 -46.93 37.56 -16.60
CA ASP A 274 -47.99 38.27 -15.90
C ASP A 274 -49.04 37.52 -15.03
N ALA A 275 -49.03 37.92 -13.76
CA ALA A 275 -50.18 38.47 -13.01
C ALA A 275 -51.18 37.55 -12.27
N ASN A 276 -51.35 37.92 -10.98
CA ASN A 276 -52.55 37.88 -10.14
C ASN A 276 -53.15 36.52 -9.75
N GLY A 277 -53.32 36.34 -8.43
CA GLY A 277 -54.39 35.50 -7.89
C GLY A 277 -54.14 35.16 -6.43
N ASP A 278 -54.93 35.77 -5.54
CA ASP A 278 -55.29 35.23 -4.23
C ASP A 278 -55.69 33.74 -4.38
N ASP A 279 -55.54 32.88 -3.38
CA ASP A 279 -56.67 32.45 -2.55
C ASP A 279 -56.17 31.62 -1.36
N ASP A 280 -56.64 32.00 -0.17
CA ASP A 280 -56.49 31.28 1.10
C ASP A 280 -57.18 29.90 1.10
N TYR A 281 -56.53 28.90 1.70
CA TYR A 281 -57.20 27.75 2.32
C TYR A 281 -56.61 27.50 3.72
N ASP A 282 -57.30 28.03 4.72
CA ASP A 282 -57.46 27.39 6.03
C ASP A 282 -58.38 26.16 5.85
N ASP A 283 -58.03 25.01 6.45
CA ASP A 283 -58.96 24.34 7.37
C ASP A 283 -58.25 23.27 8.22
N ASP A 284 -58.76 23.19 9.43
CA ASP A 284 -58.31 22.46 10.61
C ASP A 284 -58.53 20.94 10.50
N ASP A 285 -57.81 20.15 11.30
CA ASP A 285 -58.40 19.46 12.47
C ASP A 285 -57.47 18.39 13.05
N ALA A 286 -57.20 18.58 14.34
CA ALA A 286 -56.51 17.66 15.22
C ALA A 286 -57.52 16.89 16.10
N ASN A 287 -57.08 15.71 16.53
CA ASN A 287 -57.55 14.88 17.65
C ASN A 287 -58.76 13.97 17.44
N GLY A 288 -58.53 12.69 17.78
CA GLY A 288 -59.55 11.71 18.12
C GLY A 288 -58.91 10.44 18.70
N ASP A 289 -58.98 10.32 20.02
CA ASP A 289 -58.67 9.14 20.84
C ASP A 289 -59.38 7.86 20.35
N ASP A 290 -58.83 6.68 20.66
CA ASP A 290 -59.50 5.73 21.57
C ASP A 290 -58.74 4.38 21.69
N ASP A 291 -58.68 3.92 22.94
CA ASP A 291 -58.07 2.71 23.47
C ASP A 291 -58.75 1.37 23.04
N VAL A 292 -58.08 0.27 23.40
CA VAL A 292 -58.62 -0.96 24.07
C VAL A 292 -58.42 -2.32 23.36
N ASN A 293 -57.56 -3.12 24.02
CA ASN A 293 -57.51 -4.57 24.28
C ASN A 293 -57.53 -5.63 23.17
N GLY A 294 -56.62 -6.59 23.35
CA GLY A 294 -56.75 -7.97 22.90
C GLY A 294 -55.76 -8.86 23.66
N ASP A 295 -56.24 -9.43 24.77
CA ASP A 295 -55.62 -10.55 25.50
C ASP A 295 -55.48 -11.77 24.58
N ASP A 296 -54.37 -12.51 24.66
CA ASP A 296 -54.35 -13.95 24.41
C ASP A 296 -53.19 -14.60 25.18
N ASP A 297 -53.57 -15.28 26.27
CA ASP A 297 -52.85 -16.36 26.96
C ASP A 297 -52.99 -17.65 26.11
N PRO A 298 -51.97 -18.52 26.03
CA PRO A 298 -52.06 -19.70 26.89
C PRO A 298 -50.72 -20.22 27.42
N ASN A 299 -50.67 -20.39 28.74
CA ASN A 299 -50.29 -21.58 29.52
C ASN A 299 -49.23 -22.54 28.94
N GLY A 300 -48.16 -22.73 29.72
CA GLY A 300 -47.25 -23.87 29.64
C GLY A 300 -46.29 -23.88 30.82
N ASP A 301 -46.83 -24.23 31.99
CA ASP A 301 -46.10 -24.50 33.23
C ASP A 301 -45.39 -25.87 33.22
N ASP A 302 -44.37 -25.96 34.07
CA ASP A 302 -43.71 -27.13 34.69
C ASP A 302 -42.74 -27.96 33.82
N ASP A 303 -41.57 -28.41 34.26
CA ASP A 303 -40.74 -28.24 35.46
C ASP A 303 -39.47 -29.11 35.23
N ASP A 304 -38.39 -28.80 35.95
CA ASP A 304 -37.28 -29.69 36.39
C ASP A 304 -36.35 -30.30 35.30
N ASP A 305 -35.03 -30.45 35.46
CA ASP A 305 -34.05 -30.20 36.52
C ASP A 305 -32.66 -30.53 35.90
N ASP A 306 -31.58 -30.12 36.59
CA ASP A 306 -30.28 -30.80 36.64
C ASP A 306 -29.32 -30.73 35.41
N GLU A 307 -28.35 -29.80 35.44
CA GLU A 307 -27.01 -30.00 36.03
C GLU A 307 -26.05 -28.90 35.53
N ALA A 308 -25.55 -28.11 36.48
CA ALA A 308 -24.34 -27.33 36.34
C ALA A 308 -23.20 -28.13 36.97
N ASP A 309 -22.08 -28.25 36.25
CA ASP A 309 -20.71 -28.15 36.75
C ASP A 309 -19.77 -28.73 35.67
N ASP A 310 -19.19 -27.87 34.82
CA ASP A 310 -17.82 -28.13 34.36
C ASP A 310 -17.11 -26.81 34.10
N ASP A 311 -15.88 -26.77 34.56
CA ASP A 311 -15.14 -25.62 34.99
C ASP A 311 -14.03 -25.22 34.00
N GLY A 312 -13.72 -23.93 33.97
CA GLY A 312 -12.34 -23.50 33.79
C GLY A 312 -11.79 -23.37 32.38
N SER A 313 -11.88 -22.17 31.84
CA SER A 313 -10.76 -21.51 31.17
C SER A 313 -10.70 -20.06 31.69
N PRO A 314 -9.56 -19.32 31.68
CA PRO A 314 -8.26 -19.60 31.06
C PRO A 314 -7.01 -19.25 31.94
N GLY A 315 -5.79 -19.46 31.44
CA GLY A 315 -4.59 -18.69 31.82
C GLY A 315 -3.27 -19.47 31.92
N PHE A 316 -2.17 -18.79 31.55
CA PHE A 316 -0.75 -19.22 31.46
C PHE A 316 -0.42 -19.89 30.10
N GLY A 317 0.34 -19.31 29.15
CA GLY A 317 1.46 -18.39 29.26
C GLY A 317 2.76 -19.15 29.53
N ILE A 318 3.73 -18.99 28.62
CA ILE A 318 5.18 -19.34 28.65
C ILE A 318 5.61 -20.30 27.52
N GLY A 319 6.44 -19.78 26.61
CA GLY A 319 7.67 -20.47 26.18
C GLY A 319 7.77 -20.87 24.71
N ALA A 320 8.08 -19.90 23.85
CA ALA A 320 8.74 -20.17 22.57
C ALA A 320 10.12 -20.81 22.82
N ALA A 321 10.40 -21.92 22.14
CA ALA A 321 11.71 -22.54 22.08
C ALA A 321 11.93 -23.01 20.63
N ILE A 322 12.43 -22.11 19.79
CA ILE A 322 12.97 -22.46 18.48
C ILE A 322 14.36 -23.04 18.71
N ALA A 323 14.48 -24.35 18.51
CA ALA A 323 15.75 -25.07 18.55
C ALA A 323 16.40 -25.01 17.16
N GLY A 324 17.46 -24.20 17.03
CA GLY A 324 18.33 -24.18 15.86
C GLY A 324 19.06 -25.52 15.69
N ALA A 325 18.91 -26.12 14.52
CA ALA A 325 19.72 -27.25 14.07
C ALA A 325 20.69 -26.78 12.99
N ALA A 326 21.94 -26.58 13.40
CA ALA A 326 23.08 -26.38 12.52
C ALA A 326 23.30 -27.60 11.60
N GLY A 327 23.45 -27.35 10.29
CA GLY A 327 23.77 -28.36 9.29
C GLY A 327 24.65 -27.79 8.19
N GLY A 328 25.94 -27.63 8.47
CA GLY A 328 26.93 -27.21 7.49
C GLY A 328 27.43 -28.33 6.57
N ALA A 329 27.93 -27.88 5.41
CA ALA A 329 28.95 -28.47 4.54
C ALA A 329 28.48 -29.32 3.34
N LEU A 330 28.80 -28.89 2.11
CA LEU A 330 30.08 -29.20 1.42
C LEU A 330 30.08 -28.69 -0.03
N ALA A 331 30.80 -27.59 -0.28
CA ALA A 331 31.18 -27.17 -1.63
C ALA A 331 32.21 -28.13 -2.23
N LYS A 332 31.89 -28.73 -3.39
CA LYS A 332 32.79 -29.62 -4.12
C LYS A 332 33.49 -28.87 -5.23
N LYS A 333 34.72 -28.43 -4.94
CA LYS A 333 35.74 -27.98 -5.88
C LYS A 333 35.91 -29.00 -7.01
N ARG A 334 35.58 -28.62 -8.26
CA ARG A 334 36.06 -29.33 -9.46
C ARG A 334 37.30 -28.61 -9.98
N LEU A 335 38.43 -29.30 -9.87
CA LEU A 335 39.70 -28.94 -10.47
C LEU A 335 39.62 -29.06 -11.99
N SER A 336 40.21 -28.07 -12.64
CA SER A 336 40.77 -28.13 -13.98
C SER A 336 41.86 -29.21 -14.06
N ASP A 337 41.74 -30.09 -15.05
CA ASP A 337 42.82 -30.61 -15.89
C ASP A 337 42.20 -31.66 -16.81
N ASP A 338 42.20 -31.44 -18.12
CA ASP A 338 42.77 -32.45 -19.00
C ASP A 338 43.27 -31.86 -20.32
N GLU A 339 44.39 -32.46 -20.72
CA GLU A 339 45.32 -32.10 -21.77
C GLU A 339 44.82 -32.42 -23.19
N VAL A 340 45.35 -31.64 -24.15
CA VAL A 340 45.89 -32.07 -25.46
C VAL A 340 45.00 -32.93 -26.39
N GLU A 341 44.69 -32.40 -27.58
CA GLU A 341 45.02 -33.06 -28.86
C GLU A 341 45.04 -32.09 -30.06
N GLU A 342 46.14 -32.22 -30.83
CA GLU A 342 46.53 -31.70 -32.16
C GLU A 342 46.69 -30.19 -32.47
#